data_AF-J0UZX4-F1
#
_entry.id   AF-J0UZX4-F1
#
_cell.length_a   1.000
_cell.length_b   1.000
_cell.length_c   1.000
_cell.angle_alpha   90.00
_cell.angle_beta   90.00
_cell.angle_gamma   90.00
#
_symmetry.space_group_name_H-M   'P 1'
#
loop_
_entity.id
_entity.type
_entity.pdbx_description
1 polymer ?
#
loop_
_entity_poly.entity_id
_entity_poly.type
_entity_poly.pdbx_seq_one_letter_code
_entity_poly.pdbx_strand_id
1 'polypeptide(L)' 'MENKEENLVKKTCRELGITQKELAKLTGFKEQTIRNWSSTKEFPEYTQAFFKVLIQNKKYEEALLHFTKFSEIVKSI' A
#
# COMPACT_ATOMS: atom_id res chain seq x y z
N MET A 1 16.57 21.24 2.82
CA MET A 1 16.04 20.45 1.69
C MET A 1 14.59 20.16 2.02
N GLU A 2 13.64 20.77 1.30
CA GLU A 2 12.20 20.59 1.57
C GLU A 2 11.84 19.11 1.50
N ASN A 3 11.38 18.58 2.64
CA ASN A 3 10.86 17.24 2.75
C ASN A 3 9.47 17.22 2.09
N LYS A 4 9.44 17.24 0.74
CA LYS A 4 8.20 17.18 -0.04
C LYS A 4 7.48 15.91 0.38
N GLU A 5 6.39 16.07 1.13
CA GLU A 5 5.50 14.99 1.53
C GLU A 5 5.30 14.05 0.33
N GLU A 6 5.72 12.80 0.51
CA GLU A 6 5.66 11.81 -0.54
C GLU A 6 4.21 11.60 -1.00
N ASN A 7 4.02 11.57 -2.31
CA ASN A 7 2.73 11.29 -2.92
C ASN A 7 2.17 9.94 -2.43
N LEU A 8 0.86 9.89 -2.10
CA LEU A 8 0.24 8.69 -1.54
C LEU A 8 0.33 7.46 -2.46
N VAL A 9 0.29 7.63 -3.78
CA VAL A 9 0.47 6.52 -4.74
C VAL A 9 1.86 5.90 -4.57
N LYS A 10 2.90 6.74 -4.51
CA LYS A 10 4.29 6.30 -4.35
C LYS A 10 4.49 5.61 -3.00
N LYS A 11 3.95 6.21 -1.94
CA LYS A 11 3.92 5.59 -0.60
C LYS A 11 3.25 4.22 -0.65
N THR A 12 2.07 4.11 -1.24
CA THR A 12 1.32 2.84 -1.35
C THR A 12 2.13 1.79 -2.08
N CYS A 13 2.73 2.13 -3.24
CA CYS A 13 3.60 1.22 -3.98
C CYS A 13 4.76 0.70 -3.12
N ARG A 14 5.42 1.59 -2.36
CA ARG A 14 6.53 1.21 -1.46
C ARG A 14 6.06 0.28 -0.34
N GLU A 15 5.00 0.64 0.38
CA GLU A 15 4.50 -0.15 1.52
C GLU A 15 4.00 -1.53 1.10
N LEU A 16 3.43 -1.64 -0.11
CA LEU A 16 2.97 -2.93 -0.65
C LEU A 16 4.09 -3.72 -1.35
N GLY A 17 5.22 -3.09 -1.65
CA GLY A 17 6.32 -3.71 -2.42
C GLY A 17 5.96 -3.97 -3.89
N ILE A 18 5.16 -3.10 -4.50
CA ILE A 18 4.64 -3.25 -5.88
C ILE A 18 4.96 -2.04 -6.75
N THR A 19 4.85 -2.21 -8.06
CA THR A 19 4.94 -1.14 -9.06
C THR A 19 3.61 -0.40 -9.24
N GLN A 20 3.63 0.77 -9.89
CA GLN A 20 2.40 1.51 -10.25
C GLN A 20 1.50 0.72 -11.20
N LYS A 21 2.10 -0.07 -12.10
CA LYS A 21 1.37 -0.95 -13.03
C LYS A 21 0.63 -2.07 -12.27
N GLU A 22 1.27 -2.66 -11.28
CA GLU A 22 0.65 -3.65 -10.42
C GLU A 22 -0.42 -3.03 -9.52
N LEU A 23 -0.20 -1.82 -9.00
CA LEU A 23 -1.22 -1.08 -8.26
C LEU A 23 -2.46 -0.82 -9.13
N ALA A 24 -2.28 -0.44 -10.40
CA ALA A 24 -3.38 -0.29 -11.35
C ALA A 24 -4.16 -1.60 -11.52
N LYS A 25 -3.45 -2.72 -11.70
CA LYS A 25 -4.06 -4.05 -11.81
C LYS A 25 -4.81 -4.46 -10.54
N LEU A 26 -4.23 -4.22 -9.37
CA LEU A 26 -4.81 -4.54 -8.06
C LEU A 26 -6.10 -3.75 -7.78
N THR A 27 -6.09 -2.48 -8.15
CA THR A 27 -7.17 -1.53 -7.83
C THR A 27 -8.26 -1.45 -8.90
N GLY A 28 -8.00 -1.98 -10.09
CA GLY A 28 -8.88 -1.85 -11.25
C GLY A 28 -8.84 -0.47 -11.93
N PHE A 29 -8.00 0.46 -11.45
CA PHE A 29 -7.80 1.74 -12.11
C PHE A 29 -6.96 1.59 -13.38
N LYS A 30 -7.14 2.50 -14.34
CA LYS A 30 -6.26 2.57 -15.51
C LYS A 30 -4.85 2.95 -15.07
N GLU A 31 -3.83 2.35 -15.69
CA GLU A 31 -2.42 2.66 -15.43
C GLU A 31 -2.12 4.16 -15.60
N GLN A 32 -2.71 4.78 -16.62
CA GLN A 32 -2.61 6.22 -16.85
C GLN A 32 -3.12 7.05 -15.66
N THR A 33 -4.21 6.62 -15.03
CA THR A 33 -4.80 7.30 -13.87
C THR A 33 -3.86 7.23 -12.67
N ILE A 34 -3.31 6.05 -12.37
CA ILE A 34 -2.29 5.88 -11.32
C ILE A 34 -1.05 6.73 -11.60
N ARG A 35 -0.57 6.74 -12.86
CA ARG A 35 0.59 7.54 -13.26
C ARG A 35 0.35 9.03 -13.05
N ASN A 36 -0.82 9.53 -13.46
CA ASN A 36 -1.21 10.93 -13.25
C ASN A 36 -1.23 11.28 -11.76
N TRP A 37 -1.92 10.46 -10.95
CA TRP A 37 -2.01 10.65 -9.50
C TRP A 37 -0.66 10.51 -8.78
N SER A 38 0.32 9.82 -9.35
CA SER A 38 1.67 9.73 -8.78
C SER A 38 2.49 11.02 -8.97
N SER A 39 2.10 11.83 -9.95
CA SER A 39 2.76 13.08 -10.34
C SER A 39 2.03 14.31 -9.79
N THR A 40 0.71 14.22 -9.58
CA THR A 40 -0.12 15.27 -8.97
C THR A 40 -0.38 14.99 -7.49
N LYS A 41 -0.75 15.98 -6.68
CA LYS A 41 -1.30 15.74 -5.32
C LYS A 41 -2.82 15.62 -5.30
N GLU A 42 -3.47 15.68 -6.46
CA GLU A 42 -4.92 15.72 -6.60
C GLU A 42 -5.45 14.41 -7.18
N PHE A 43 -6.27 13.74 -6.40
CA PHE A 43 -7.09 12.60 -6.78
C PHE A 43 -8.30 12.53 -5.84
N PRO A 44 -9.37 11.82 -6.22
CA PRO A 44 -10.59 11.78 -5.42
C PRO A 44 -10.35 11.31 -3.98
N GLU A 45 -11.05 11.90 -3.01
CA GLU A 45 -10.89 11.56 -1.58
C GLU A 45 -11.12 10.07 -1.29
N TYR A 46 -12.07 9.43 -1.99
CA TYR A 46 -12.32 7.99 -1.84
C TYR A 46 -11.09 7.15 -2.21
N THR A 47 -10.31 7.58 -3.21
CA THR A 47 -9.07 6.92 -3.59
C THR A 47 -8.02 7.06 -2.48
N GLN A 48 -8.00 8.20 -1.78
CA GLN A 48 -7.13 8.40 -0.62
C GLN A 48 -7.45 7.42 0.51
N ALA A 49 -8.74 7.28 0.85
CA ALA A 49 -9.20 6.32 1.83
C ALA A 49 -8.86 4.88 1.40
N PHE A 50 -9.09 4.55 0.13
CA PHE A 50 -8.83 3.22 -0.40
C PHE A 50 -7.34 2.84 -0.31
N PHE A 51 -6.42 3.72 -0.70
CA PHE A 51 -4.98 3.46 -0.57
C PHE A 51 -4.52 3.32 0.88
N LYS A 52 -5.08 4.11 1.81
CA LYS A 52 -4.80 3.94 3.25
C LYS A 52 -5.25 2.57 3.75
N VAL A 53 -6.42 2.10 3.31
CA VAL A 53 -6.94 0.77 3.65
C VAL A 53 -6.03 -0.33 3.09
N LEU A 54 -5.53 -0.22 1.86
CA LEU A 54 -4.58 -1.19 1.29
C LEU A 54 -3.29 -1.29 2.11
N ILE A 55 -2.71 -0.15 2.49
CA ILE A 55 -1.50 -0.12 3.35
C ILE A 55 -1.80 -0.77 4.70
N GLN A 56 -2.95 -0.47 5.30
CA GLN A 56 -3.32 -1.02 6.59
C GLN A 56 -3.57 -2.54 6.52
N ASN A 57 -4.19 -3.03 5.45
CA ASN A 57 -4.38 -4.46 5.21
C ASN A 57 -3.02 -5.19 5.15
N LYS A 58 -2.03 -4.64 4.44
CA LYS A 58 -0.68 -5.20 4.38
C LYS A 58 -0.05 -5.34 5.77
N LYS A 59 -0.22 -4.34 6.64
CA LYS A 59 0.26 -4.38 8.02
C LYS A 59 -0.44 -5.45 8.86
N TYR A 60 -1.73 -5.67 8.65
CA TYR A 60 -2.46 -6.74 9.33
C TYR A 60 -1.99 -8.12 8.86
N GLU A 61 -1.73 -8.31 7.57
CA GLU A 61 -1.16 -9.55 7.05
C GLU A 61 0.22 -9.85 7.68
N GLU A 62 1.07 -8.83 7.82
CA GLU A 62 2.38 -8.97 8.48
C GLU A 62 2.26 -9.30 9.98
N ALA A 63 1.33 -8.63 10.68
CA ALA A 63 1.06 -8.92 12.09
C ALA A 63 0.54 -10.36 12.28
N LEU A 64 -0.36 -10.80 11.41
CA LEU A 64 -0.87 -12.18 11.42
C LEU A 64 0.25 -13.17 11.17
N LEU A 65 1.15 -12.92 10.21
CA LEU A 65 2.31 -13.77 9.95
C LEU A 65 3.24 -13.88 11.17
N HIS A 66 3.47 -12.78 11.89
CA HIS A 66 4.27 -12.81 13.12
C HIS A 66 3.57 -13.60 14.23
N PHE A 67 2.26 -13.43 14.36
CA PHE A 67 1.46 -14.16 15.34
C PHE A 67 1.44 -15.67 15.06
N THR A 68 1.30 -16.09 13.80
CA THR A 68 1.32 -17.51 13.43
C THR A 68 2.69 -18.12 13.70
N LYS A 69 3.79 -17.45 13.30
CA LYS A 69 5.16 -17.89 13.62
C LYS A 69 5.40 -18.03 15.13
N PHE A 70 4.92 -17.07 15.92
CA PHE A 70 4.99 -17.15 17.37
C PHE A 70 4.23 -18.37 17.89
N SER A 71 2.99 -18.60 17.42
CA SER A 71 2.20 -19.77 17.80
C SER A 71 2.89 -21.09 17.44
N GLU A 72 3.61 -21.16 16.33
CA GLU A 72 4.35 -22.36 15.91
C GLU A 72 5.52 -22.64 16.86
N ILE A 73 6.28 -21.60 17.22
CA ILE A 73 7.39 -21.71 18.18
C ILE A 73 6.87 -22.20 19.53
N VAL A 74 5.79 -21.61 20.05
CA VAL A 74 5.20 -22.02 21.33
C VAL A 74 4.72 -23.48 21.31
N LYS A 75 4.16 -23.96 20.18
CA LYS A 75 3.74 -25.36 20.04
C LYS A 75 4.91 -26.35 19.94
N SER A 76 6.10 -25.87 19.60
CA SER A 76 7.30 -26.70 19.44
C SER A 76 8.13 -26.89 20.72
N ILE A 77 7.73 -26.22 21.81
CA ILE A 77 8.28 -26.34 23.16
C ILE A 77 7.42 -27.32 23.95
#